data_AF-X1TLY9-F1
#
_entry.id   AF-X1TLY9-F1
#
_cell.length_a   1.000
_cell.length_b   1.000
_cell.length_c   1.000
_cell.angle_alpha   90.00
_cell.angle_beta   90.00
_cell.angle_gamma   90.00
#
_symmetry.space_group_name_H-M   'P 1'
#
loop_
_entity.id
_entity.type
_entity.pdbx_description
1 polymer ?
#
loop_
_entity_poly.entity_id
_entity_poly.type
_entity_poly.pdbx_seq_one_letter_code
_entity_poly.pdbx_strand_id
1 'polypeptide(L)'
;MAGPGEFTARAYLNGKIDLAQAEAVNEIIVSSNAFQLAAAEKLFSGRLSETSAKVRSAMMDCLSLIEAGLDFSGEDIELETGVEVIERLLGIKEQLEHLLTGSIRYESLIDLPSVGIAGAPNAGKSSLLNKLLGKERSIVSHRRKTTRDVLTAICVLEHCKCVVFDCAGLMRRPEDVLDELAQ
;
A
#
# COMPACT_ATOMS: atom_id res chain seq x y z
N MET A 1 -25.87 18.91 -6.71
CA MET A 1 -24.52 18.45 -7.15
C MET A 1 -23.91 17.72 -5.95
N ALA A 2 -23.15 16.65 -6.18
CA ALA A 2 -22.50 15.95 -5.07
C ALA A 2 -21.30 16.76 -4.54
N GLY A 3 -21.08 16.76 -3.24
CA GLY A 3 -19.93 17.38 -2.57
C GLY A 3 -18.64 16.53 -2.69
N PRO A 4 -17.48 17.08 -2.28
CA PRO A 4 -16.21 16.36 -2.30
C PRO A 4 -16.29 15.04 -1.52
N GLY A 5 -15.91 13.93 -2.17
CA GLY A 5 -15.90 12.60 -1.53
C GLY A 5 -17.28 12.00 -1.21
N GLU A 6 -18.39 12.65 -1.58
CA GLU A 6 -19.73 12.26 -1.11
C GLU A 6 -20.12 10.82 -1.50
N PHE A 7 -19.69 10.32 -2.66
CA PHE A 7 -19.96 8.95 -3.07
C PHE A 7 -19.19 7.92 -2.22
N THR A 8 -17.91 8.18 -1.95
CA THR A 8 -17.08 7.32 -1.10
C THR A 8 -17.59 7.34 0.35
N ALA A 9 -17.95 8.53 0.86
CA ALA A 9 -18.55 8.69 2.19
C ALA A 9 -19.87 7.92 2.31
N ARG A 10 -20.75 7.98 1.30
CA ARG A 10 -21.98 7.19 1.28
C ARG A 10 -21.69 5.69 1.24
N ALA A 11 -20.66 5.23 0.53
CA ALA A 11 -20.29 3.82 0.53
C ALA A 11 -19.84 3.35 1.92
N TYR A 12 -19.03 4.15 2.61
CA TYR A 12 -18.60 3.90 4.00
C TYR A 12 -19.79 3.89 4.98
N LEU A 13 -20.62 4.93 4.96
CA LEU A 13 -21.77 5.06 5.87
C LEU A 13 -22.82 3.95 5.69
N ASN A 14 -22.94 3.41 4.47
CA ASN A 14 -23.80 2.27 4.19
C ASN A 14 -23.12 0.90 4.41
N GLY A 15 -21.91 0.88 5.00
CA GLY A 15 -21.19 -0.34 5.34
C GLY A 15 -20.70 -1.15 4.14
N LYS A 16 -20.64 -0.57 2.93
CA LYS A 16 -20.14 -1.27 1.74
C LYS A 16 -18.62 -1.39 1.74
N ILE A 17 -17.95 -0.44 2.38
CA ILE A 17 -16.50 -0.37 2.57
C ILE A 17 -16.23 0.14 3.98
N ASP A 18 -15.05 -0.16 4.53
CA ASP A 18 -14.59 0.43 5.77
C ASP A 18 -13.86 1.78 5.56
N LEU A 19 -13.40 2.39 6.65
CA LEU A 19 -12.74 3.69 6.63
C LEU A 19 -11.40 3.65 5.87
N ALA A 20 -10.59 2.61 6.08
CA ALA A 20 -9.29 2.48 5.43
C ALA A 20 -9.45 2.27 3.92
N GLN A 21 -10.46 1.52 3.51
CA GLN A 21 -10.83 1.36 2.10
C GLN A 21 -11.33 2.67 1.50
N ALA A 22 -12.11 3.47 2.25
CA ALA A 22 -12.57 4.77 1.81
C ALA A 22 -11.40 5.75 1.59
N GLU A 23 -10.42 5.79 2.50
CA GLU A 23 -9.20 6.58 2.35
C GLU A 23 -8.37 6.10 1.15
N ALA A 24 -8.26 4.78 0.97
CA ALA A 24 -7.53 4.19 -0.15
C ALA A 24 -8.05 4.62 -1.52
N VAL A 25 -9.35 4.93 -1.65
CA VAL A 25 -9.90 5.47 -2.92
C VAL A 25 -9.21 6.77 -3.32
N ASN A 26 -9.00 7.68 -2.36
CA ASN A 26 -8.31 8.93 -2.65
C ASN A 26 -6.84 8.67 -3.00
N GLU A 27 -6.17 7.81 -2.22
CA GLU A 27 -4.77 7.44 -2.44
C GLU A 27 -4.53 6.81 -3.81
N ILE A 28 -5.43 5.96 -4.30
CA ILE A 28 -5.36 5.40 -5.66
C ILE A 28 -5.41 6.53 -6.71
N ILE A 29 -6.34 7.48 -6.54
CA ILE A 29 -6.54 8.59 -7.49
C ILE A 29 -5.34 9.54 -7.54
N VAL A 30 -4.75 9.87 -6.38
CA VAL A 30 -3.65 10.84 -6.28
C VAL A 30 -2.27 10.22 -6.41
N SER A 31 -2.16 8.88 -6.42
CA SER A 31 -0.89 8.17 -6.52
C SER A 31 -0.06 8.63 -7.72
N SER A 32 1.20 8.96 -7.46
CA SER A 32 2.15 9.51 -8.44
C SER A 32 3.22 8.51 -8.88
N ASN A 33 3.40 7.42 -8.12
CA ASN A 33 4.30 6.32 -8.46
C ASN A 33 3.65 4.95 -8.19
N ALA A 34 4.27 3.91 -8.76
CA ALA A 34 3.80 2.54 -8.63
C ALA A 34 3.80 2.00 -7.18
N PHE A 35 4.64 2.55 -6.28
CA PHE A 35 4.67 2.14 -4.88
C PHE A 35 3.47 2.70 -4.11
N GLN A 36 3.14 3.98 -4.31
CA GLN A 36 1.93 4.62 -3.78
C GLN A 36 0.69 3.87 -4.24
N LEU A 37 0.58 3.60 -5.55
CA LEU A 37 -0.54 2.86 -6.10
C LEU A 37 -0.66 1.45 -5.49
N ALA A 38 0.44 0.69 -5.43
CA ALA A 38 0.43 -0.65 -4.86
C ALA A 38 0.12 -0.66 -3.34
N ALA A 39 0.50 0.37 -2.61
CA ALA A 39 0.14 0.53 -1.20
C ALA A 39 -1.36 0.83 -1.04
N ALA A 40 -1.87 1.76 -1.85
CA ALA A 40 -3.28 2.13 -1.86
C ALA A 40 -4.18 0.94 -2.27
N GLU A 41 -3.78 0.14 -3.25
CA GLU A 41 -4.48 -1.09 -3.65
C GLU A 41 -4.55 -2.12 -2.50
N LYS A 42 -3.47 -2.27 -1.72
CA LYS A 42 -3.47 -3.15 -0.55
C LYS A 42 -4.42 -2.66 0.53
N LEU A 43 -4.47 -1.36 0.80
CA LEU A 43 -5.45 -0.78 1.72
C LEU A 43 -6.88 -0.99 1.21
N PHE A 44 -7.12 -0.72 -0.07
CA PHE A 44 -8.43 -0.90 -0.72
C PHE A 44 -8.90 -2.36 -0.70
N SER A 45 -7.98 -3.33 -0.78
CA SER A 45 -8.31 -4.76 -0.70
C SER A 45 -8.90 -5.19 0.66
N GLY A 46 -8.90 -4.33 1.67
CA GLY A 46 -9.47 -4.64 3.00
C GLY A 46 -8.53 -5.44 3.90
N ARG A 47 -7.28 -5.69 3.49
CA ARG A 47 -6.29 -6.46 4.25
C ARG A 47 -6.02 -5.88 5.65
N LEU A 48 -5.97 -4.55 5.76
CA LEU A 48 -5.81 -3.88 7.05
C LEU A 48 -6.99 -4.24 7.98
N SER A 49 -8.21 -4.12 7.47
CA SER A 49 -9.44 -4.38 8.20
C SER A 49 -9.58 -5.83 8.62
N GLU A 50 -9.22 -6.79 7.77
CA GLU A 50 -9.15 -8.21 8.15
C GLU A 50 -8.16 -8.44 9.29
N THR A 51 -6.99 -7.80 9.23
CA THR A 51 -5.93 -7.95 10.24
C THR A 51 -6.36 -7.33 11.56
N SER A 52 -6.90 -6.10 11.54
CA SER A 52 -7.42 -5.41 12.71
C SER A 52 -8.62 -6.15 13.33
N ALA A 53 -9.50 -6.74 12.51
CA ALA A 53 -10.63 -7.54 12.99
C ALA A 53 -10.17 -8.79 13.73
N LYS A 54 -9.14 -9.48 13.24
CA LYS A 54 -8.55 -10.65 13.93
C LYS A 54 -7.94 -10.28 15.27
N VAL A 55 -7.15 -9.21 15.33
CA VAL A 55 -6.57 -8.71 16.58
C VAL A 55 -7.67 -8.31 17.56
N ARG A 56 -8.69 -7.57 17.10
CA ARG A 56 -9.84 -7.19 17.93
C ARG A 56 -10.58 -8.41 18.47
N SER A 57 -10.80 -9.43 17.64
CA SER A 57 -11.45 -10.67 18.09
C SER A 57 -10.67 -11.33 19.21
N ALA A 58 -9.36 -11.50 19.03
CA ALA A 58 -8.50 -12.11 20.04
C ALA A 58 -8.46 -11.30 21.35
N MET A 59 -8.49 -9.96 21.27
CA MET A 59 -8.61 -9.10 22.45
C MET A 59 -9.96 -9.25 23.15
N MET A 60 -11.05 -9.38 22.39
CA MET A 60 -12.39 -9.62 22.96
C MET A 60 -12.48 -10.98 23.64
N ASP A 61 -11.86 -12.01 23.07
CA ASP A 61 -11.80 -13.35 23.69
C ASP A 61 -11.06 -13.29 25.03
N CYS A 62 -9.92 -12.59 25.09
CA CYS A 62 -9.21 -12.35 26.36
C CYS A 62 -10.07 -11.57 27.37
N LEU A 63 -10.78 -10.53 26.92
CA LEU A 63 -11.67 -9.75 27.80
C LEU A 63 -12.79 -10.64 28.35
N SER A 64 -13.43 -11.46 27.52
CA SER A 64 -14.49 -12.37 27.95
C SER A 64 -14.01 -13.36 29.02
N LEU A 65 -12.78 -13.86 28.92
CA LEU A 65 -12.19 -14.73 29.93
C LEU A 65 -11.93 -14.01 31.26
N ILE A 66 -11.44 -12.77 31.20
CA ILE A 66 -11.21 -11.96 32.40
C ILE A 66 -12.55 -11.66 33.09
N GLU A 67 -13.57 -11.24 32.34
CA GLU A 67 -14.90 -10.96 32.88
C GLU A 67 -15.52 -12.21 33.53
N ALA A 68 -15.44 -13.37 32.86
CA ALA A 68 -15.89 -14.63 33.45
C ALA A 68 -15.12 -14.97 34.74
N GLY A 69 -13.80 -14.75 34.77
CA GLY A 69 -12.99 -14.95 35.96
C GLY A 69 -13.37 -14.06 37.14
N LEU A 70 -13.84 -12.84 36.87
CA LEU A 70 -14.33 -11.90 37.88
C LEU A 70 -15.74 -12.26 38.36
N ASP A 71 -16.65 -12.61 37.44
CA ASP A 71 -18.04 -12.94 37.77
C ASP A 71 -18.16 -14.25 38.56
N PHE A 72 -17.29 -15.24 38.29
CA PHE A 72 -17.35 -16.58 38.88
C PHE A 72 -16.25 -16.85 39.92
N SER A 73 -15.59 -15.82 40.45
CA SER A 73 -14.43 -15.95 41.37
C SER A 73 -14.72 -16.69 42.70
N GLY A 74 -15.99 -17.00 42.99
CA GLY A 74 -16.43 -17.75 44.17
C GLY A 74 -17.16 -19.06 43.85
N GLU A 75 -17.23 -19.44 42.59
CA GLU A 75 -17.85 -20.69 42.13
C GLU A 75 -16.76 -21.72 41.76
N ASP A 76 -17.04 -23.01 41.95
CA ASP A 76 -16.12 -24.12 41.60
C ASP A 76 -16.13 -24.35 40.07
N ILE A 77 -15.71 -23.34 39.30
CA ILE A 77 -15.62 -23.38 37.84
C ILE A 77 -14.14 -23.30 37.44
N GLU A 78 -13.66 -24.31 36.73
CA GLU A 78 -12.34 -24.28 36.10
C GLU A 78 -12.36 -23.35 34.88
N LEU A 79 -11.88 -22.14 35.06
CA LEU A 79 -11.63 -21.16 33.99
C LEU A 79 -10.16 -21.15 33.59
N GLU A 80 -9.86 -20.69 32.37
CA GLU A 80 -8.49 -20.44 31.93
C GLU A 80 -7.75 -19.61 32.99
N THR A 81 -6.54 -20.05 33.35
CA THR A 81 -5.79 -19.36 34.39
C THR A 81 -5.31 -17.99 33.88
N GLY A 82 -5.13 -17.02 34.78
CA GLY A 82 -4.62 -15.69 34.39
C GLY A 82 -3.28 -15.75 33.62
N VAL A 83 -2.52 -16.84 33.77
CA VAL A 83 -1.29 -17.10 33.01
C VAL A 83 -1.57 -17.29 31.52
N GLU A 84 -2.59 -18.06 31.15
CA GLU A 84 -2.95 -18.34 29.75
C GLU A 84 -3.43 -17.07 29.03
N VAL A 85 -4.20 -16.22 29.73
CA VAL A 85 -4.63 -14.91 29.22
C VAL A 85 -3.43 -13.99 28.98
N ILE A 86 -2.45 -13.97 29.90
CA ILE A 86 -1.21 -13.20 29.74
C ILE A 86 -0.43 -13.68 28.51
N GLU A 87 -0.29 -14.99 28.31
CA GLU A 87 0.39 -15.56 27.14
C GLU A 87 -0.29 -15.14 25.83
N ARG A 88 -1.64 -15.16 25.78
CA ARG A 88 -2.40 -14.69 24.61
C ARG A 88 -2.17 -13.21 24.34
N LEU A 89 -2.21 -12.36 25.37
CA LEU A 89 -1.98 -10.92 25.23
C LEU A 89 -0.56 -10.60 24.76
N LEU A 90 0.44 -11.36 25.23
CA LEU A 90 1.82 -11.24 24.74
C LEU A 90 1.93 -11.63 23.26
N GLY A 91 1.25 -12.69 22.84
CA GLY A 91 1.19 -13.08 21.42
C GLY A 91 0.53 -12.02 20.54
N ILE A 92 -0.57 -11.39 21.00
CA ILE A 92 -1.22 -10.28 20.29
C ILE A 92 -0.27 -9.08 20.18
N LYS A 93 0.44 -8.75 21.27
CA LYS A 93 1.41 -7.66 21.29
C LYS A 93 2.53 -7.90 20.26
N GLU A 94 3.10 -9.09 20.22
CA GLU A 94 4.17 -9.45 19.26
C GLU A 94 3.69 -9.33 17.81
N GLN A 95 2.46 -9.78 17.51
CA GLN A 95 1.87 -9.60 16.18
C GLN A 95 1.75 -8.13 15.78
N LEU A 96 1.31 -7.26 16.69
CA LEU A 96 1.22 -5.82 16.46
C LEU A 96 2.60 -5.18 16.26
N GLU A 97 3.61 -5.58 17.05
CA GLU A 97 4.98 -5.11 16.89
C GLU A 97 5.58 -5.51 15.53
N HIS A 98 5.29 -6.71 15.05
CA HIS A 98 5.68 -7.15 13.70
C HIS A 98 5.02 -6.34 12.59
N LEU A 99 3.73 -6.00 12.74
CA LEU A 99 3.02 -5.16 11.77
C LEU A 99 3.60 -3.74 11.71
N LEU A 100 3.93 -3.16 12.87
CA LEU A 100 4.52 -1.83 12.97
C LEU A 100 5.95 -1.78 12.41
N THR A 101 6.78 -2.76 12.74
CA THR A 101 8.20 -2.78 12.30
C THR A 101 8.37 -3.10 10.81
N GLY A 102 7.45 -3.87 10.20
CA GLY A 102 7.47 -4.16 8.78
C GLY A 102 7.15 -2.96 7.86
N SER A 103 6.49 -1.93 8.39
CA SER A 103 5.92 -0.82 7.61
C SER A 103 6.92 0.32 7.34
N ILE A 104 7.84 0.56 8.29
CA ILE A 104 8.80 1.69 8.31
C ILE A 104 9.71 1.74 7.05
N ARG A 105 10.10 0.58 6.51
CA ARG A 105 11.03 0.54 5.36
C ARG A 105 10.36 0.92 4.04
N TYR A 106 9.03 0.76 3.93
CA TYR A 106 8.28 1.00 2.69
C TYR A 106 7.62 2.38 2.65
N GLU A 107 7.23 2.95 3.80
CA GLU A 107 6.69 4.32 3.90
C GLU A 107 7.62 5.35 3.24
N SER A 108 8.92 5.28 3.52
CA SER A 108 9.91 6.19 2.93
C SER A 108 10.03 6.08 1.40
N LEU A 109 9.58 4.98 0.79
CA LEU A 109 9.55 4.79 -0.67
C LEU A 109 8.22 5.25 -1.28
N ILE A 110 7.14 5.18 -0.51
CA ILE A 110 5.81 5.64 -0.90
C ILE A 110 5.84 7.16 -1.09
N ASP A 111 6.47 7.92 -0.20
CA ASP A 111 6.47 9.39 -0.26
C ASP A 111 7.43 10.01 -1.29
N LEU A 112 8.15 9.20 -2.07
CA LEU A 112 9.13 9.74 -3.01
C LEU A 112 8.45 10.45 -4.19
N PRO A 113 8.89 11.69 -4.53
CA PRO A 113 8.37 12.41 -5.68
C PRO A 113 8.70 11.66 -6.98
N SER A 114 7.80 11.77 -7.94
CA SER A 114 7.88 11.09 -9.23
C SER A 114 8.36 12.06 -10.31
N VAL A 115 9.40 11.67 -11.06
CA VAL A 115 10.04 12.50 -12.08
C VAL A 115 9.99 11.80 -13.43
N GLY A 116 9.21 12.35 -14.34
CA GLY A 116 9.12 11.89 -15.73
C GLY A 116 10.15 12.57 -16.62
N ILE A 117 10.86 11.80 -17.46
CA ILE A 117 11.74 12.33 -18.50
C ILE A 117 10.99 12.34 -19.84
N ALA A 118 10.65 13.53 -20.34
CA ALA A 118 9.94 13.73 -21.61
C ALA A 118 10.85 14.39 -22.67
N GLY A 119 10.58 14.09 -23.95
CA GLY A 119 11.35 14.63 -25.07
C GLY A 119 11.16 13.84 -26.36
N ALA A 120 11.65 14.38 -27.49
CA ALA A 120 11.49 13.78 -28.82
C ALA A 120 12.04 12.34 -28.92
N PRO A 121 11.54 11.51 -29.85
CA PRO A 121 12.17 10.23 -30.19
C PRO A 121 13.68 10.42 -30.42
N ASN A 122 14.51 9.48 -29.95
CA ASN A 122 15.98 9.54 -30.04
C ASN A 122 16.68 10.74 -29.37
N ALA A 123 15.99 11.55 -28.56
CA ALA A 123 16.60 12.66 -27.80
C ALA A 123 17.56 12.22 -26.66
N GLY A 124 17.97 10.94 -26.61
CA GLY A 124 18.88 10.43 -25.59
C GLY A 124 18.25 10.22 -24.20
N LYS A 125 16.91 10.24 -24.07
CA LYS A 125 16.19 10.07 -22.79
C LYS A 125 16.62 8.82 -22.02
N SER A 126 16.64 7.66 -22.69
CA SER A 126 17.03 6.40 -22.05
C SER A 126 18.53 6.37 -21.70
N SER A 127 19.39 7.05 -22.47
CA SER A 127 20.80 7.24 -22.11
C SER A 127 20.98 8.15 -20.89
N LEU A 128 20.18 9.21 -20.76
CA LEU A 128 20.16 10.08 -19.58
C LEU A 128 19.69 9.31 -18.34
N LEU A 129 18.58 8.59 -18.46
CA LEU A 129 18.04 7.77 -17.39
C LEU A 129 19.06 6.73 -16.91
N ASN A 130 19.73 6.03 -17.84
CA ASN A 130 20.79 5.08 -17.49
C ASN A 130 21.99 5.72 -16.78
N LYS A 131 22.38 6.95 -17.17
CA LYS A 131 23.46 7.69 -16.49
C LYS A 131 23.05 8.14 -15.08
N LEU A 132 21.81 8.62 -14.91
CA LEU A 132 21.26 9.00 -13.61
C LEU A 132 21.14 7.81 -12.66
N LEU A 133 20.77 6.64 -13.18
CA LEU A 133 20.68 5.39 -12.41
C LEU A 133 22.05 4.72 -12.16
N GLY A 134 23.11 5.20 -12.81
CA GLY A 134 24.46 4.66 -12.70
C GLY A 134 25.27 5.14 -11.48
N LYS A 135 24.74 6.06 -10.67
CA LYS A 135 25.45 6.62 -9.51
C LYS A 135 25.21 5.89 -8.18
N GLU A 136 24.10 5.18 -7.97
CA GLU A 136 23.89 4.29 -6.81
C GLU A 136 22.58 3.50 -7.00
N ARG A 137 22.60 2.17 -6.88
CA ARG A 137 21.44 1.30 -7.15
C ARG A 137 20.69 0.89 -5.89
N SER A 138 19.36 1.04 -5.92
CA SER A 138 18.41 0.06 -5.37
C SER A 138 17.36 -0.20 -6.45
N ILE A 139 17.57 -1.24 -7.26
CA ILE A 139 16.58 -1.66 -8.27
C ILE A 139 15.53 -2.48 -7.53
N VAL A 140 14.36 -1.89 -7.31
CA VAL A 140 13.20 -2.59 -6.77
C VAL A 140 12.31 -2.98 -7.95
N SER A 141 12.61 -4.12 -8.58
CA SER A 141 11.72 -4.73 -9.58
C SER A 141 11.28 -6.11 -9.11
N HIS A 142 9.97 -6.35 -9.12
CA HIS A 142 9.37 -7.65 -8.81
C HIS A 142 8.70 -8.33 -10.01
N ARG A 143 8.82 -7.84 -11.26
CA ARG A 143 8.20 -8.52 -12.43
C ARG A 143 9.02 -8.48 -13.72
N ARG A 144 9.08 -9.64 -14.39
CA ARG A 144 9.62 -9.87 -15.74
C ARG A 144 8.52 -9.62 -16.80
N LYS A 145 8.92 -9.04 -17.95
CA LYS A 145 8.24 -8.95 -19.26
C LYS A 145 7.12 -7.88 -19.31
N THR A 146 7.33 -6.70 -19.89
CA THR A 146 7.38 -6.41 -21.35
C THR A 146 7.94 -5.00 -21.66
N THR A 147 8.35 -4.74 -22.90
CA THR A 147 8.88 -3.45 -23.39
C THR A 147 7.86 -2.30 -23.48
N ARG A 148 6.70 -2.43 -22.82
CA ARG A 148 5.73 -1.35 -22.59
C ARG A 148 5.72 -0.86 -21.14
N ASP A 149 6.58 -1.43 -20.30
CA ASP A 149 6.63 -1.09 -18.88
C ASP A 149 7.44 0.19 -18.67
N VAL A 150 6.80 1.16 -18.02
CA VAL A 150 7.40 2.36 -17.49
C VAL A 150 8.53 1.95 -16.55
N LEU A 151 9.79 2.01 -17.01
CA LEU A 151 10.96 1.69 -16.19
C LEU A 151 10.95 2.61 -14.96
N THR A 152 10.60 2.04 -13.81
CA THR A 152 10.44 2.75 -12.55
C THR A 152 11.64 2.41 -11.68
N ALA A 153 12.49 3.39 -11.40
CA ALA A 153 13.68 3.19 -10.57
C ALA A 153 13.85 4.33 -9.56
N ILE A 154 14.37 3.98 -8.38
CA ILE A 154 14.72 4.97 -7.36
C ILE A 154 16.05 5.60 -7.78
N CYS A 155 16.04 6.91 -7.99
CA CYS A 155 17.23 7.71 -8.23
C CYS A 155 17.58 8.46 -6.94
N VAL A 156 18.82 8.28 -6.48
CA VAL A 156 19.39 9.02 -5.36
C VAL A 156 20.31 10.09 -5.94
N LEU A 157 19.97 11.34 -5.72
CA LEU A 157 20.77 12.52 -6.06
C LEU A 157 21.27 13.14 -4.74
N GLU A 158 22.27 14.02 -4.82
CA GLU A 158 22.95 14.61 -3.66
C GLU A 158 21.99 15.28 -2.65
N HIS A 159 20.86 15.81 -3.12
CA HIS A 159 19.90 16.53 -2.28
C HIS A 159 18.45 16.00 -2.39
N CYS A 160 18.21 14.91 -3.13
CA CYS A 160 16.86 14.35 -3.23
C CYS A 160 16.86 12.87 -3.61
N LYS A 161 15.78 12.17 -3.22
CA LYS A 161 15.43 10.85 -3.71
C LYS A 161 14.14 10.97 -4.49
N CYS A 162 14.06 10.31 -5.63
CA CYS A 162 12.86 10.34 -6.46
C CYS A 162 12.67 9.02 -7.20
N VAL A 163 11.45 8.77 -7.62
CA VAL A 163 11.13 7.69 -8.54
C VAL A 163 11.18 8.27 -9.96
N VAL A 164 12.11 7.80 -10.78
CA VAL A 164 12.26 8.26 -12.16
C VAL A 164 11.58 7.28 -13.10
N PHE A 165 10.92 7.82 -14.13
CA PHE A 165 10.31 7.03 -15.18
C PHE A 165 10.48 7.62 -16.59
N ASP A 166 10.56 6.73 -17.59
CA ASP A 166 10.67 7.11 -19.00
C ASP A 166 9.27 7.39 -19.58
N CYS A 167 9.04 8.65 -20.00
CA CYS A 167 7.77 9.05 -20.62
C CYS A 167 7.71 8.72 -22.11
N ALA A 168 8.69 7.99 -22.68
CA ALA A 168 8.74 7.66 -24.10
C ALA A 168 7.47 6.97 -24.66
N GLY A 169 6.62 6.38 -23.80
CA GLY A 169 5.33 5.80 -24.18
C GLY A 169 4.09 6.69 -24.00
N LEU A 170 4.22 7.91 -23.47
CA LEU A 170 3.08 8.76 -23.09
C LEU A 170 2.70 9.85 -24.13
N MET A 171 3.26 9.82 -25.34
CA MET A 171 2.81 10.61 -26.51
C MET A 171 2.75 9.68 -27.73
N ARG A 172 1.66 9.57 -28.50
CA ARG A 172 0.68 10.57 -28.96
C ARG A 172 -0.78 10.04 -28.91
N ARG A 173 -1.74 10.97 -29.05
CA ARG A 173 -3.15 10.74 -29.41
C ARG A 173 -3.36 9.61 -30.43
N PRO A 174 -4.53 8.94 -30.44
CA PRO A 174 -4.94 8.13 -31.57
C PRO A 174 -5.25 9.07 -32.74
N GLU A 175 -4.26 9.33 -33.58
CA GLU A 175 -4.47 9.89 -34.91
C GLU A 175 -4.09 8.79 -35.91
N ASP A 176 -5.11 8.39 -36.68
CA ASP A 176 -5.10 7.58 -37.89
C ASP A 176 -5.08 6.05 -37.79
N VAL A 177 -6.28 5.48 -37.88
CA VAL A 177 -6.86 4.49 -38.84
C VAL A 177 -5.97 3.38 -39.47
N LEU A 178 -4.65 3.39 -39.31
CA LEU A 178 -3.73 2.44 -39.95
C LEU A 178 -3.45 1.17 -39.12
N ASP A 179 -4.34 0.84 -38.17
CA ASP A 179 -4.51 -0.54 -37.67
C ASP A 179 -5.16 -1.47 -38.71
N GLU A 180 -5.54 -0.98 -39.90
CA GLU A 180 -6.26 -1.80 -40.89
C GLU A 180 -5.37 -2.72 -41.75
N LEU A 181 -4.07 -2.48 -41.91
CA LEU A 181 -3.22 -3.36 -42.73
C LEU A 181 -1.82 -3.49 -42.14
N ALA A 182 -1.72 -4.40 -41.16
CA ALA A 182 -0.54 -5.20 -40.81
C ALA A 182 0.80 -4.83 -41.45
N GLN A 183 1.77 -4.43 -40.63
CA GLN A 183 3.16 -4.85 -40.76
C GLN A 183 3.76 -5.16 -39.39
#